data_AF-A0A099Z5Y8-F1
#
_entry.id   AF-A0A099Z5Y8-F1
#
_cell.length_a   1.000
_cell.length_b   1.000
_cell.length_c   1.000
_cell.angle_alpha   90.00
_cell.angle_beta   90.00
_cell.angle_gamma   90.00
#
_symmetry.space_group_name_H-M   'P 1'
#
loop_
_entity.id
_entity.type
_entity.pdbx_description
1 polymer ?
#
loop_
_entity_poly.entity_id
_entity_poly.type
_entity_poly.pdbx_seq_one_letter_code
_entity_poly.pdbx_strand_id
1 'polypeptide(L)'
;TPGVLPPAHVAARTRYVHREMAQHNTSGMVTPQVLKAPPPHNLTIYFGSAYVAVTRPFVEFVLRDRRARDLLAWSEDTYSPDEHFWVTLNRIPGVPGSMPNAMWEGDLRAVKWVDMEERHGGCHGHYVRDICVYGTGDLKWLFNSSCLFANKFELRTYPLTVECLELRHRK
;
A
#
# COMPACT_ATOMS: atom_id res chain seq x y z
N THR A 1 4.40 7.68 5.55
CA THR A 1 3.52 6.58 5.10
C THR A 1 2.72 6.06 6.28
N PRO A 2 1.38 6.05 6.19
CA PRO A 2 0.53 5.49 7.23
C PRO A 2 0.69 3.97 7.33
N GLY A 3 0.32 3.41 8.48
CA GLY A 3 0.29 1.98 8.71
C GLY A 3 0.38 1.59 10.19
N VAL A 4 0.30 0.30 10.46
CA VAL A 4 0.19 -0.27 11.81
C VAL A 4 1.04 -1.54 11.95
N LEU A 5 1.12 -2.09 13.15
CA LEU A 5 1.67 -3.43 13.37
C LEU A 5 0.84 -4.47 12.58
N PRO A 6 1.46 -5.58 12.12
CA PRO A 6 0.80 -6.57 11.27
C PRO A 6 -0.47 -7.10 11.92
N PRO A 7 -1.64 -6.95 11.26
CA PRO A 7 -2.83 -7.70 11.63
C PRO A 7 -2.60 -9.21 11.57
N ALA A 8 -3.37 -9.98 12.34
CA ALA A 8 -3.22 -11.44 12.41
C ALA A 8 -3.28 -12.14 11.05
N HIS A 9 -4.14 -11.67 10.14
CA HIS A 9 -4.32 -12.28 8.82
C HIS A 9 -3.14 -12.05 7.86
N VAL A 10 -2.31 -11.01 8.08
CA VAL A 10 -1.11 -10.75 7.25
C VAL A 10 0.18 -11.28 7.87
N ALA A 11 0.17 -11.75 9.12
CA ALA A 11 1.38 -12.19 9.81
C ALA A 11 2.14 -13.30 9.05
N ALA A 12 1.42 -14.18 8.35
CA ALA A 12 2.02 -15.23 7.52
C ALA A 12 2.86 -14.69 6.34
N ARG A 13 2.57 -13.48 5.86
CA ARG A 13 3.22 -12.87 4.69
C ARG A 13 4.68 -12.54 4.90
N THR A 14 5.08 -12.34 6.15
CA THR A 14 6.47 -12.04 6.56
C THR A 14 7.08 -13.13 7.43
N ARG A 15 6.28 -14.11 7.89
CA ARG A 15 6.74 -15.25 8.69
C ARG A 15 7.31 -16.38 7.84
N TYR A 16 6.78 -16.59 6.64
CA TYR A 16 7.17 -17.68 5.75
C TYR A 16 7.77 -17.14 4.45
N VAL A 17 8.56 -17.97 3.80
CA VAL A 17 9.11 -17.72 2.46
C VAL A 17 7.98 -17.82 1.43
N HIS A 18 7.95 -16.88 0.49
CA HIS A 18 7.05 -16.86 -0.66
C HIS A 18 7.86 -16.83 -1.94
N ARG A 19 7.51 -17.68 -2.91
CA ARG A 19 8.19 -17.76 -4.21
C ARG A 19 7.19 -17.71 -5.33
N GLU A 20 7.51 -16.96 -6.36
CA GLU A 20 6.78 -17.04 -7.62
C GLU A 20 7.17 -18.34 -8.33
N MET A 21 6.16 -19.14 -8.68
CA MET A 21 6.33 -20.29 -9.58
C MET A 21 5.60 -20.00 -10.88
N ALA A 22 6.34 -20.10 -11.98
CA ALA A 22 5.78 -20.07 -13.33
C ALA A 22 5.74 -21.50 -13.90
N GLN A 23 4.55 -22.01 -14.21
CA GLN A 23 4.35 -23.25 -14.96
C GLN A 23 3.36 -23.02 -16.10
N HIS A 24 3.76 -23.40 -17.33
CA HIS A 24 2.94 -23.46 -18.54
C HIS A 24 1.85 -22.37 -18.64
N ASN A 25 2.29 -21.10 -18.79
CA ASN A 25 1.46 -19.88 -18.90
C ASN A 25 0.69 -19.43 -17.65
N THR A 26 0.93 -20.03 -16.49
CA THR A 26 0.39 -19.56 -15.21
C THR A 26 1.53 -19.23 -14.24
N SER A 27 1.47 -18.02 -13.66
CA SER A 27 2.34 -17.58 -12.56
C SER A 27 1.51 -17.56 -11.28
N GLY A 28 1.99 -18.23 -10.24
CA GLY A 28 1.33 -18.29 -8.93
C GLY A 28 2.34 -18.11 -7.80
N MET A 29 1.89 -17.53 -6.69
CA MET A 29 2.70 -17.48 -5.47
C MET A 29 2.54 -18.79 -4.71
N VAL A 30 3.68 -19.41 -4.39
CA VAL A 30 3.74 -20.60 -3.55
C VAL A 30 4.40 -20.20 -2.24
N THR A 31 3.79 -20.61 -1.14
CA THR A 31 4.31 -20.41 0.21
C THR A 31 4.84 -21.75 0.72
N PRO A 32 6.09 -22.13 0.38
CA PRO A 32 6.73 -23.23 1.09
C PRO A 32 6.66 -22.90 2.57
N GLN A 33 6.27 -23.85 3.42
CA GLN A 33 6.14 -23.66 4.88
C GLN A 33 7.51 -23.53 5.59
N VAL A 34 8.44 -22.83 4.94
CA VAL A 34 9.79 -22.53 5.39
C VAL A 34 9.73 -21.19 6.12
N LEU A 35 10.15 -21.20 7.38
CA LEU A 35 10.20 -20.00 8.21
C LEU A 35 11.32 -19.08 7.73
N LYS A 36 11.04 -17.77 7.72
CA LYS A 36 12.05 -16.75 7.47
C LYS A 36 12.89 -16.50 8.71
N ALA A 37 14.12 -16.05 8.49
CA ALA A 37 14.92 -15.44 9.56
C ALA A 37 14.20 -14.18 10.10
N PRO A 38 14.46 -13.79 11.37
CA PRO A 38 13.95 -12.52 11.90
C PRO A 38 14.36 -11.33 11.02
N PRO A 39 13.58 -10.22 11.03
CA PRO A 39 13.97 -8.99 10.34
C PRO A 39 15.37 -8.51 10.75
N PRO A 40 16.17 -7.97 9.81
CA PRO A 40 17.50 -7.51 10.11
C PRO A 40 17.48 -6.29 11.06
N HIS A 41 18.59 -6.05 11.75
CA HIS A 41 18.77 -4.87 12.63
C HIS A 41 17.72 -4.74 13.75
N ASN A 42 17.09 -5.85 14.14
CA ASN A 42 15.98 -5.88 15.11
C ASN A 42 14.82 -4.93 14.73
N LEU A 43 14.58 -4.78 13.42
CA LEU A 43 13.50 -3.95 12.92
C LEU A 43 12.15 -4.58 13.23
N THR A 44 11.23 -3.77 13.74
CA THR A 44 9.82 -4.17 13.84
C THR A 44 9.16 -3.94 12.49
N ILE A 45 8.52 -4.97 11.94
CA ILE A 45 7.80 -4.86 10.66
C ILE A 45 6.45 -4.20 10.89
N TYR A 46 6.12 -3.24 10.03
CA TYR A 46 4.82 -2.57 9.97
C TYR A 46 4.17 -2.86 8.62
N PHE A 47 2.84 -2.78 8.55
CA PHE A 47 2.06 -2.89 7.32
C PHE A 47 1.33 -1.58 7.03
N GLY A 48 1.29 -1.21 5.75
CA GLY A 48 0.74 0.05 5.26
C GLY A 48 0.52 0.03 3.75
N SER A 49 0.37 1.22 3.18
CA SER A 49 0.09 1.39 1.75
C SER A 49 1.34 1.20 0.88
N ALA A 50 1.17 0.56 -0.27
CA ALA A 50 2.18 0.52 -1.34
C ALA A 50 2.40 1.89 -2.02
N TYR A 51 1.47 2.84 -1.82
CA TYR A 51 1.55 4.17 -2.38
C TYR A 51 2.23 5.13 -1.41
N VAL A 52 3.33 5.74 -1.84
CA VAL A 52 4.18 6.56 -0.97
C VAL A 52 4.52 7.91 -1.58
N ALA A 53 4.65 8.91 -0.71
CA ALA A 53 5.28 10.18 -1.01
C ALA A 53 6.44 10.34 -0.03
N VAL A 54 7.67 10.40 -0.56
CA VAL A 54 8.90 10.41 0.23
C VAL A 54 9.82 11.55 -0.24
N THR A 55 10.62 12.07 0.69
CA THR A 55 11.55 13.17 0.40
C THR A 55 12.80 12.66 -0.31
N ARG A 56 13.50 13.53 -1.05
CA ARG A 56 14.80 13.16 -1.66
C ARG A 56 15.81 12.64 -0.61
N PRO A 57 15.99 13.26 0.57
CA PRO A 57 16.85 12.69 1.62
C PRO A 57 16.43 11.28 2.08
N PHE A 58 15.12 11.00 2.15
CA PHE A 58 14.64 9.64 2.45
C PHE A 58 15.04 8.65 1.34
N VAL A 59 14.95 9.04 0.07
CA VAL A 59 15.40 8.21 -1.06
C VAL A 59 16.90 7.93 -0.97
N GLU A 60 17.74 8.92 -0.66
CA GLU A 60 19.17 8.70 -0.45
C GLU A 60 19.45 7.73 0.70
N PHE A 61 18.69 7.83 1.79
CA PHE A 61 18.74 6.84 2.88
C PHE A 61 18.40 5.43 2.37
N VAL A 62 17.30 5.26 1.62
CA VAL A 62 16.90 3.95 1.08
C VAL A 62 18.00 3.33 0.20
N LEU A 63 18.68 4.15 -0.60
CA LEU A 63 19.71 3.69 -1.54
C LEU A 63 21.06 3.37 -0.86
N ARG A 64 21.39 4.03 0.25
CA ARG A 64 22.75 3.96 0.83
C ARG A 64 22.82 3.31 2.21
N ASP A 65 21.79 3.44 3.03
CA ASP A 65 21.81 2.93 4.40
C ASP A 65 21.70 1.40 4.41
N ARG A 66 22.57 0.77 5.19
CA ARG A 66 22.63 -0.69 5.30
C ARG A 66 21.32 -1.28 5.84
N ARG A 67 20.62 -0.58 6.73
CA ARG A 67 19.33 -1.05 7.27
C ARG A 67 18.27 -1.16 6.18
N ALA A 68 18.23 -0.18 5.27
CA ALA A 68 17.28 -0.19 4.16
C ALA A 68 17.58 -1.29 3.15
N ARG A 69 18.85 -1.46 2.78
CA ARG A 69 19.28 -2.49 1.83
C ARG A 69 19.12 -3.91 2.38
N ASP A 70 19.49 -4.12 3.64
CA ASP A 70 19.33 -5.43 4.29
C ASP A 70 17.85 -5.77 4.46
N LEU A 71 16.99 -4.78 4.78
CA LEU A 71 15.54 -5.00 4.81
C LEU A 71 14.99 -5.35 3.42
N LEU A 72 15.45 -4.66 2.37
CA LEU A 72 15.02 -4.95 0.99
C LEU A 72 15.36 -6.39 0.61
N ALA A 73 16.61 -6.81 0.85
CA ALA A 73 17.06 -8.18 0.60
C ALA A 73 16.26 -9.21 1.43
N TRP A 74 15.99 -8.90 2.70
CA TRP A 74 15.14 -9.74 3.54
C TRP A 74 13.69 -9.82 3.03
N SER A 75 13.18 -8.78 2.37
CA SER A 75 11.81 -8.72 1.85
C SER A 75 11.63 -9.42 0.48
N GLU A 76 12.70 -9.85 -0.20
CA GLU A 76 12.62 -10.43 -1.56
C GLU A 76 11.68 -11.63 -1.68
N ASP A 77 11.64 -12.48 -0.66
CA ASP A 77 10.81 -13.69 -0.59
C ASP A 77 9.69 -13.57 0.45
N THR A 78 9.15 -12.36 0.61
CA THR A 78 7.92 -12.10 1.37
C THR A 78 6.73 -11.87 0.44
N TYR A 79 5.50 -11.94 0.97
CA TYR A 79 4.29 -11.70 0.18
C TYR A 79 3.91 -10.22 0.16
N SER A 80 3.88 -9.63 -1.04
CA SER A 80 3.73 -8.20 -1.35
C SER A 80 4.59 -7.29 -0.44
N PRO A 81 5.91 -7.23 -0.70
CA PRO A 81 6.85 -6.45 0.10
C PRO A 81 6.61 -4.94 0.09
N ASP A 82 5.97 -4.44 -0.96
CA ASP A 82 5.53 -3.05 -1.10
C ASP A 82 4.60 -2.59 0.04
N GLU A 83 3.83 -3.50 0.64
CA GLU A 83 2.92 -3.18 1.75
C GLU A 83 3.58 -3.16 3.13
N HIS A 84 4.88 -3.49 3.25
CA HIS A 84 5.58 -3.40 4.54
C HIS A 84 6.94 -2.72 4.48
N PHE A 85 7.64 -2.77 3.35
CA PHE A 85 8.99 -2.21 3.19
C PHE A 85 9.02 -0.71 3.51
N TRP A 86 8.19 0.08 2.82
CA TRP A 86 8.21 1.54 2.95
C TRP A 86 7.78 2.04 4.32
N VAL A 87 6.70 1.46 4.86
CA VAL A 87 6.19 1.84 6.18
C VAL A 87 7.18 1.44 7.26
N THR A 88 7.85 0.30 7.17
CA THR A 88 8.86 -0.13 8.14
C THR A 88 10.04 0.84 8.17
N LEU A 89 10.57 1.24 7.01
CA LEU A 89 11.66 2.23 6.94
C LEU A 89 11.25 3.60 7.50
N ASN A 90 10.01 4.03 7.24
CA ASN A 90 9.47 5.27 7.77
C ASN A 90 9.32 5.29 9.31
N ARG A 91 9.45 4.13 9.98
CA ARG A 91 9.35 4.01 11.45
C ARG A 91 10.68 4.12 12.17
N ILE A 92 11.77 4.07 11.43
CA ILE A 92 13.12 4.13 12.00
C ILE A 92 13.39 5.55 12.50
N PRO A 93 13.59 5.77 13.81
CA PRO A 93 13.87 7.10 14.35
C PRO A 93 15.15 7.69 13.73
N GLY A 94 15.09 8.97 13.38
CA GLY A 94 16.22 9.71 12.82
C GLY A 94 16.42 9.54 11.31
N VAL A 95 15.59 8.74 10.62
CA VAL A 95 15.56 8.71 9.15
C VAL A 95 14.90 10.00 8.63
N PRO A 96 15.41 10.63 7.56
CA PRO A 96 14.85 11.89 7.07
C PRO A 96 13.36 11.81 6.71
N GLY A 97 12.52 12.55 7.43
CA GLY A 97 11.06 12.53 7.24
C GLY A 97 10.35 11.33 7.87
N SER A 98 11.03 10.55 8.73
CA SER A 98 10.44 9.45 9.47
C SER A 98 9.28 9.89 10.36
N MET A 99 8.28 9.04 10.50
CA MET A 99 7.14 9.24 11.41
C MET A 99 6.97 8.01 12.32
N PRO A 100 7.79 7.85 13.38
CA PRO A 100 7.80 6.65 14.22
C PRO A 100 6.43 6.29 14.82
N ASN A 101 5.60 7.30 15.11
CA ASN A 101 4.32 7.14 15.81
C ASN A 101 3.07 7.37 14.92
N ALA A 102 3.22 7.45 13.59
CA ALA A 102 2.06 7.60 12.69
C ALA A 102 1.03 6.46 12.86
N MET A 103 -0.24 6.70 12.55
CA MET A 103 -1.23 5.62 12.41
C MET A 103 -1.73 5.59 10.96
N TRP A 104 -3.04 5.66 10.73
CA TRP A 104 -3.66 5.61 9.40
C TRP A 104 -3.92 6.99 8.80
N GLU A 105 -3.64 8.07 9.53
CA GLU A 105 -3.85 9.43 9.05
C GLU A 105 -2.83 9.82 7.97
N GLY A 106 -3.29 10.62 7.00
CA GLY A 106 -2.44 11.15 5.94
C GLY A 106 -2.14 10.15 4.81
N ASP A 107 -3.08 9.26 4.51
CA ASP A 107 -2.95 8.39 3.33
C ASP A 107 -2.87 9.22 2.05
N LEU A 108 -1.97 8.81 1.16
CA LEU A 108 -1.70 9.51 -0.07
C LEU A 108 -2.85 9.32 -1.07
N ARG A 109 -3.51 8.16 -0.99
CA ARG A 109 -4.44 7.68 -2.00
C ARG A 109 -5.75 7.26 -1.37
N ALA A 110 -6.83 7.86 -1.84
CA ALA A 110 -8.17 7.44 -1.50
C ALA A 110 -8.43 6.07 -2.14
N VAL A 111 -8.82 5.09 -1.32
CA VAL A 111 -9.19 3.74 -1.75
C VAL A 111 -10.44 3.32 -0.98
N LYS A 112 -11.44 2.81 -1.69
CA LYS A 112 -12.64 2.21 -1.08
C LYS A 112 -12.49 0.70 -1.09
N TRP A 113 -12.25 0.11 0.08
CA TRP A 113 -12.18 -1.34 0.28
C TRP A 113 -13.57 -1.90 0.58
N VAL A 114 -13.88 -3.10 0.08
CA VAL A 114 -15.19 -3.75 0.27
C VAL A 114 -15.47 -4.05 1.75
N ASP A 115 -14.44 -4.31 2.56
CA ASP A 115 -14.57 -4.56 4.00
C ASP A 115 -14.76 -3.27 4.83
N MET A 116 -14.80 -2.10 4.17
CA MET A 116 -14.98 -0.79 4.80
C MET A 116 -16.21 -0.03 4.28
N GLU A 117 -17.18 -0.72 3.66
CA GLU A 117 -18.35 -0.08 3.05
C GLU A 117 -19.12 0.88 3.97
N GLU A 118 -19.28 0.51 5.23
CA GLU A 118 -19.94 1.33 6.24
C GLU A 118 -19.25 2.69 6.44
N ARG A 119 -17.93 2.78 6.22
CA ARG A 119 -17.16 4.02 6.40
C ARG A 119 -17.25 4.96 5.21
N HIS A 120 -17.47 4.44 4.01
CA HIS A 120 -17.37 5.21 2.77
C HIS A 120 -18.65 5.25 1.94
N GLY A 121 -19.71 4.60 2.43
CA GLY A 121 -21.05 4.62 1.85
C GLY A 121 -21.20 3.70 0.64
N GLY A 122 -20.43 2.61 0.59
CA GLY A 122 -20.45 1.65 -0.53
C GLY A 122 -19.74 2.15 -1.79
N CYS A 123 -19.61 1.26 -2.77
CA CYS A 123 -19.08 1.57 -4.10
C CYS A 123 -20.22 1.84 -5.08
N HIS A 124 -20.18 2.96 -5.80
CA HIS A 124 -21.18 3.30 -6.82
C HIS A 124 -20.73 2.97 -8.25
N GLY A 125 -19.60 2.27 -8.38
CA GLY A 125 -19.20 1.59 -9.61
C GLY A 125 -19.29 0.08 -9.42
N HIS A 126 -18.14 -0.59 -9.33
CA HIS A 126 -18.06 -2.03 -9.04
C HIS A 126 -16.75 -2.40 -8.34
N TYR A 127 -16.71 -3.55 -7.66
CA TYR A 127 -15.49 -4.04 -7.01
C TYR A 127 -14.66 -4.93 -7.93
N VAL A 128 -13.33 -4.72 -7.93
CA VAL A 128 -12.36 -5.61 -8.57
C VAL A 128 -11.24 -5.92 -7.60
N ARG A 129 -11.16 -7.19 -7.17
CA ARG A 129 -10.23 -7.66 -6.13
C ARG A 129 -10.39 -6.81 -4.86
N ASP A 130 -11.61 -6.75 -4.35
CA ASP A 130 -12.00 -6.09 -3.09
C ASP A 130 -11.76 -4.57 -3.03
N ILE A 131 -11.37 -3.95 -4.14
CA ILE A 131 -11.17 -2.50 -4.28
C ILE A 131 -12.20 -1.94 -5.27
N CYS A 132 -12.89 -0.86 -4.86
CA CYS A 132 -13.86 -0.17 -5.70
C CYS A 132 -13.18 0.48 -6.93
N VAL A 133 -13.76 0.20 -8.09
CA VAL A 133 -13.61 0.99 -9.29
C VAL A 133 -14.72 2.05 -9.26
N TYR A 134 -14.33 3.32 -9.11
CA TYR A 134 -15.27 4.40 -8.83
C TYR A 134 -16.25 4.65 -9.98
N GLY A 135 -17.53 4.75 -9.62
CA GLY A 135 -18.59 5.23 -10.51
C GLY A 135 -18.93 6.70 -10.25
N THR A 136 -19.83 7.26 -11.07
CA THR A 136 -20.20 8.68 -10.97
C THR A 136 -20.80 9.02 -9.60
N GLY A 137 -21.47 8.06 -8.94
CA GLY A 137 -22.02 8.24 -7.59
C GLY A 137 -20.95 8.43 -6.51
N ASP A 138 -19.70 8.04 -6.75
CA ASP A 138 -18.60 8.20 -5.80
C ASP A 138 -17.98 9.60 -5.81
N LEU A 139 -18.36 10.47 -6.75
CA LEU A 139 -17.81 11.82 -6.90
C LEU A 139 -17.91 12.65 -5.61
N LYS A 140 -19.03 12.58 -4.88
CA LYS A 140 -19.19 13.32 -3.62
C LYS A 140 -18.17 12.87 -2.57
N TRP A 141 -17.90 11.57 -2.48
CA TRP A 141 -16.90 11.03 -1.57
C TRP A 141 -15.48 11.43 -2.00
N LEU A 142 -15.19 11.35 -3.31
CA LEU A 142 -13.90 11.74 -3.88
C LEU A 142 -13.61 13.24 -3.69
N PHE A 143 -14.59 14.12 -3.90
CA PHE A 143 -14.44 15.56 -3.71
C PHE A 143 -14.19 15.98 -2.26
N ASN A 144 -14.63 15.17 -1.30
CA ASN A 144 -14.45 15.41 0.12
C ASN A 144 -13.20 14.72 0.68
N SER A 145 -12.48 13.95 -0.12
CA SER A 145 -11.26 13.28 0.32
C SER A 145 -10.12 14.28 0.52
N SER A 146 -9.35 14.09 1.58
CA SER A 146 -8.09 14.83 1.83
C SER A 146 -6.87 14.18 1.15
N CYS A 147 -7.06 13.01 0.52
CA CYS A 147 -5.98 12.32 -0.20
C CYS A 147 -5.59 13.09 -1.47
N LEU A 148 -4.31 13.00 -1.87
CA LEU A 148 -3.81 13.67 -3.08
C LEU A 148 -4.21 12.92 -4.36
N PHE A 149 -4.37 11.60 -4.28
CA PHE A 149 -4.74 10.73 -5.40
C PHE A 149 -5.91 9.82 -5.02
N ALA A 150 -6.47 9.10 -5.98
CA ALA A 150 -7.52 8.11 -5.74
C ALA A 150 -7.33 6.86 -6.63
N ASN A 151 -7.83 5.70 -6.19
CA ASN A 151 -7.76 4.44 -6.93
C ASN A 151 -8.96 3.52 -6.60
N LYS A 152 -9.66 2.93 -7.57
CA LYS A 152 -9.35 2.80 -9.01
C LYS A 152 -10.36 3.54 -9.90
N PHE A 153 -9.94 3.95 -11.10
CA PHE A 153 -10.81 4.54 -12.12
C PHE A 153 -10.88 3.65 -13.35
N GLU A 154 -12.03 3.64 -14.02
CA GLU A 154 -12.22 2.95 -15.30
C GLU A 154 -12.94 3.87 -16.29
N LEU A 155 -12.16 4.48 -17.19
CA LEU A 155 -12.64 5.48 -18.13
C LEU A 155 -13.70 4.93 -19.10
N ARG A 156 -13.58 3.66 -19.50
CA ARG A 156 -14.52 3.04 -20.46
C ARG A 156 -15.92 2.88 -19.90
N THR A 157 -16.02 2.58 -18.60
CA THR A 157 -17.30 2.28 -17.94
C THR A 157 -17.89 3.50 -17.26
N TYR A 158 -17.06 4.36 -16.66
CA TYR A 158 -17.49 5.56 -15.93
C TYR A 158 -16.73 6.82 -16.40
N PRO A 159 -16.87 7.23 -17.68
CA PRO A 159 -16.12 8.38 -18.22
C PRO A 159 -16.39 9.67 -17.44
N LEU A 160 -17.65 9.91 -17.08
CA LEU A 160 -18.07 11.11 -16.33
C LEU A 160 -17.40 11.23 -14.96
N THR A 161 -17.01 10.12 -14.32
CA THR A 161 -16.28 10.17 -13.03
C THR A 161 -14.94 10.88 -13.21
N VAL A 162 -14.19 10.52 -14.26
CA VAL A 162 -12.87 11.10 -14.53
C VAL A 162 -13.00 12.52 -15.06
N GLU A 163 -13.93 12.77 -15.99
CA GLU A 163 -14.16 14.09 -16.58
C GLU A 163 -14.61 15.13 -15.54
N CYS A 164 -15.51 14.76 -14.61
CA CYS A 164 -15.93 15.67 -13.54
C CYS A 164 -14.79 16.03 -12.59
N LEU A 165 -13.92 15.06 -12.25
CA LEU A 165 -12.73 15.31 -11.42
C LEU A 165 -11.75 16.23 -12.14
N GLU A 166 -11.47 15.95 -13.42
CA GLU A 166 -10.60 16.81 -14.24
C GLU A 166 -11.13 18.25 -14.31
N LEU A 167 -12.42 18.42 -14.60
CA LEU A 167 -13.04 19.74 -14.68
C LEU A 167 -12.95 20.50 -13.36
N ARG A 168 -13.12 19.80 -12.22
CA ARG A 168 -12.99 20.39 -10.88
C ARG A 168 -11.56 20.85 -10.59
N HIS A 169 -10.55 20.08 -10.99
CA HIS A 169 -9.15 20.42 -10.72
C HIS A 169 -8.57 21.51 -11.64
N ARG A 170 -9.16 21.68 -12.84
CA ARG A 170 -8.74 22.72 -13.80
C ARG A 170 -9.37 24.10 -13.54
N LYS A 171 -10.41 24.17 -12.72
CA LYS A 171 -11.10 25.41 -12.33
C LYS A 171 -10.62 25.89 -10.98
#